data_AF-A0A419YB12-F1
#
_entry.id   AF-A0A419YB12-F1
#
_cell.length_a   1.000
_cell.length_b   1.000
_cell.length_c   1.000
_cell.angle_alpha   90.00
_cell.angle_beta   90.00
_cell.angle_gamma   90.00
#
_symmetry.space_group_name_H-M   'P 1'
#
loop_
_entity.id
_entity.type
_entity.pdbx_description
1 polymer ?
#
loop_
_entity_poly.entity_id
_entity_poly.type
_entity_poly.pdbx_seq_one_letter_code
_entity_poly.pdbx_strand_id
1 'polypeptide(L)'
;MSWSRRLLAASAVGAGALVTITAAAGTAGAHGAMFGPTSRVAACYAEGPETPKSQVCKDLVADSGTQPLYDWNEVNIASANGQSRQIIPDGHLCSANRDKYRALDWARTDWPASSVTAGAKTFNFRVTAPHQGTMTLYLTNSGYNPTQPLKWSDLDLANPIASYATARTSDNGYYNVNATLPQRTGRQLVYMVWQRSDSPEAFYGCSDVDFGGGSSAAAAGAFAATTPSAPTEAQLDAGAGRSTVAHHGHGGDVTTAAAAAGAGAVALSAPDGGNALLGVAGAALVSAVASGVFLARRMRGAAVTA
;
A
#
# COMPACT_ATOMS: atom_id res chain seq x y z
N MET A 1 18.87 65.79 -52.62
CA MET A 1 17.68 64.90 -52.55
C MET A 1 18.07 63.73 -51.65
N SER A 2 17.73 63.79 -50.36
CA SER A 2 16.74 62.90 -49.68
C SER A 2 17.06 61.41 -49.87
N TRP A 3 17.19 60.55 -48.86
CA TRP A 3 16.82 60.61 -47.45
C TRP A 3 17.54 59.43 -46.76
N SER A 4 18.13 59.70 -45.61
CA SER A 4 18.40 58.74 -44.54
C SER A 4 17.15 57.96 -44.13
N ARG A 5 17.27 56.65 -43.91
CA ARG A 5 16.40 55.69 -43.16
C ARG A 5 16.91 54.27 -43.50
N ARG A 6 17.18 53.29 -42.63
CA ARG A 6 16.85 53.01 -41.22
C ARG A 6 17.84 51.97 -40.67
N LEU A 7 18.14 52.10 -39.38
CA LEU A 7 18.68 51.09 -38.47
C LEU A 7 17.66 49.96 -38.20
N LEU A 8 18.14 48.90 -37.52
CA LEU A 8 17.43 47.82 -36.81
C LEU A 8 17.11 46.59 -37.71
N ALA A 9 17.29 45.32 -37.31
CA ALA A 9 17.46 44.69 -36.00
C ALA A 9 18.20 43.35 -36.20
N ALA A 10 19.21 43.04 -35.38
CA ALA A 10 19.13 42.13 -34.24
C ALA A 10 18.78 40.66 -34.60
N SER A 11 19.83 39.82 -34.59
CA SER A 11 19.86 38.47 -34.02
C SER A 11 18.55 37.67 -34.00
N ALA A 12 18.38 36.77 -34.97
CA ALA A 12 17.45 35.66 -34.84
C ALA A 12 17.99 34.67 -33.80
N VAL A 13 17.53 34.85 -32.57
CA VAL A 13 17.69 33.94 -31.44
C VAL A 13 17.12 32.58 -31.82
N GLY A 14 17.93 31.53 -31.67
CA GLY A 14 17.46 30.15 -31.70
C GLY A 14 16.48 29.92 -30.55
N ALA A 15 15.23 29.67 -30.86
CA ALA A 15 14.27 29.10 -29.93
C ALA A 15 14.14 27.60 -30.27
N GLY A 16 15.09 26.81 -29.78
CA GLY A 16 14.89 25.37 -29.69
C GLY A 16 13.68 25.14 -28.78
N ALA A 17 12.59 24.64 -29.35
CA ALA A 17 11.44 24.19 -28.58
C ALA A 17 11.88 22.94 -27.79
N LEU A 18 12.43 23.16 -26.60
CA LEU A 18 12.67 22.10 -25.63
C LEU A 18 11.30 21.71 -25.08
N VAL A 19 10.62 20.79 -25.77
CA VAL A 19 9.44 20.11 -25.22
C VAL A 19 9.96 19.22 -24.10
N THR A 20 9.99 19.76 -22.89
CA THR A 20 10.16 18.96 -21.68
C THR A 20 8.91 18.12 -21.51
N ILE A 21 8.93 16.90 -22.07
CA ILE A 21 8.00 15.84 -21.66
C ILE A 21 8.39 15.52 -20.22
N THR A 22 7.77 16.21 -19.25
CA THR A 22 7.76 15.73 -17.88
C THR A 22 6.91 14.48 -17.89
N ALA A 23 7.55 13.33 -18.11
CA ALA A 23 6.97 12.06 -17.74
C ALA A 23 6.76 12.12 -16.22
N ALA A 24 5.55 12.49 -15.79
CA ALA A 24 5.11 12.16 -14.46
C ALA A 24 5.12 10.63 -14.42
N ALA A 25 6.18 10.06 -13.84
CA ALA A 25 6.19 8.67 -13.45
C ALA A 25 5.10 8.54 -12.37
N GLY A 26 3.87 8.31 -12.81
CA GLY A 26 2.75 8.07 -11.91
C GLY A 26 3.14 6.90 -11.01
N THR A 27 3.21 7.15 -9.71
CA THR A 27 3.31 6.11 -8.70
C THR A 27 2.01 5.31 -8.73
N ALA A 28 1.92 4.34 -9.63
CA ALA A 28 0.84 3.36 -9.60
C ALA A 28 0.99 2.54 -8.30
N GLY A 29 0.02 2.71 -7.40
CA GLY A 29 -0.09 1.91 -6.19
C GLY A 29 -0.58 0.52 -6.55
N ALA A 30 0.02 -0.52 -5.97
CA ALA A 30 -0.55 -1.86 -6.05
C ALA A 30 -1.54 -2.02 -4.91
N HIS A 31 -2.62 -2.78 -5.09
CA HIS A 31 -3.66 -2.89 -4.06
C HIS A 31 -4.44 -4.17 -4.23
N GLY A 32 -4.64 -4.90 -3.14
CA GLY A 32 -5.45 -6.12 -3.14
C GLY A 32 -5.45 -6.87 -1.82
N ALA A 33 -6.22 -7.95 -1.76
CA ALA A 33 -6.28 -8.85 -0.62
C ALA A 33 -6.70 -10.27 -1.04
N MET A 34 -6.46 -11.24 -0.17
CA MET A 34 -6.91 -12.62 -0.39
C MET A 34 -8.43 -12.71 -0.22
N PHE A 35 -9.12 -13.17 -1.27
CA PHE A 35 -10.57 -13.38 -1.31
C PHE A 35 -10.94 -14.87 -1.29
N GLY A 36 -9.97 -15.77 -1.48
CA GLY A 36 -10.20 -17.21 -1.36
C GLY A 36 -8.90 -17.96 -1.08
N PRO A 37 -8.73 -18.61 0.08
CA PRO A 37 -9.41 -18.37 1.36
C PRO A 37 -9.42 -16.90 1.77
N THR A 38 -10.57 -16.39 2.17
CA THR A 38 -10.74 -14.97 2.52
C THR A 38 -9.83 -14.55 3.67
N SER A 39 -9.15 -13.42 3.51
CA SER A 39 -8.32 -12.80 4.56
C SER A 39 -9.17 -12.15 5.65
N ARG A 40 -8.61 -11.96 6.84
CA ARG A 40 -9.27 -11.30 7.99
C ARG A 40 -9.89 -9.95 7.62
N VAL A 41 -9.13 -9.09 6.96
CA VAL A 41 -9.58 -7.75 6.55
C VAL A 41 -10.72 -7.82 5.53
N ALA A 42 -10.62 -8.71 4.55
CA ALA A 42 -11.66 -8.91 3.54
C ALA A 42 -12.93 -9.53 4.14
N ALA A 43 -12.79 -10.46 5.09
CA ALA A 43 -13.92 -11.08 5.78
C ALA A 43 -14.70 -10.04 6.60
N CYS A 44 -14.02 -9.22 7.39
CA CYS A 44 -14.69 -8.16 8.15
C CYS A 44 -15.29 -7.07 7.25
N TYR A 45 -14.65 -6.73 6.13
CA TYR A 45 -15.27 -5.84 5.15
C TYR A 45 -16.55 -6.44 4.57
N ALA A 46 -16.54 -7.73 4.23
CA ALA A 46 -17.71 -8.42 3.68
C ALA A 46 -18.90 -8.50 4.64
N GLU A 47 -18.66 -8.44 5.95
CA GLU A 47 -19.71 -8.32 6.96
C GLU A 47 -20.39 -6.93 6.97
N GLY A 48 -19.71 -5.92 6.44
CA GLY A 48 -20.14 -4.52 6.41
C GLY A 48 -19.42 -3.69 7.48
N PRO A 49 -18.55 -2.72 7.09
CA PRO A 49 -17.75 -1.96 8.06
C PRO A 49 -18.56 -1.21 9.12
N GLU A 50 -19.74 -0.68 8.76
CA GLU A 50 -20.59 0.10 9.67
C GLU A 50 -21.43 -0.77 10.62
N THR A 51 -21.69 -2.03 10.25
CA THR A 51 -22.56 -2.95 10.99
C THR A 51 -22.03 -4.39 10.93
N PRO A 52 -20.80 -4.65 11.44
CA PRO A 52 -20.22 -5.99 11.40
C PRO A 52 -21.03 -7.00 12.22
N LYS A 53 -20.93 -8.27 11.87
CA LYS A 53 -21.79 -9.34 12.39
C LYS A 53 -21.09 -10.17 13.47
N SER A 54 -19.91 -10.71 13.14
CA SER A 54 -19.09 -11.51 14.05
C SER A 54 -18.53 -10.64 15.17
N GLN A 55 -18.29 -11.26 16.33
CA GLN A 55 -17.80 -10.52 17.49
C GLN A 55 -16.41 -9.93 17.22
N VAL A 56 -15.51 -10.69 16.58
CA VAL A 56 -14.18 -10.20 16.23
C VAL A 56 -14.19 -9.00 15.28
N CYS A 57 -15.09 -8.95 14.30
CA CYS A 57 -15.19 -7.79 13.40
C CYS A 57 -15.83 -6.57 14.08
N LYS A 58 -16.77 -6.78 15.02
CA LYS A 58 -17.29 -5.71 15.89
C LYS A 58 -16.19 -5.13 16.76
N ASP A 59 -15.39 -6.00 17.38
CA ASP A 59 -14.28 -5.58 18.23
C ASP A 59 -13.22 -4.84 17.40
N LEU A 60 -12.92 -5.32 16.18
CA LEU A 60 -12.01 -4.66 15.25
C LEU A 60 -12.47 -3.24 14.94
N VAL A 61 -13.75 -3.05 14.61
CA VAL A 61 -14.31 -1.73 14.32
C VAL A 61 -14.31 -0.85 15.57
N ALA A 62 -14.57 -1.41 16.75
CA ALA A 62 -14.54 -0.66 18.01
C ALA A 62 -13.13 -0.18 18.38
N ASP A 63 -12.08 -0.95 18.06
CA ASP A 63 -10.70 -0.59 18.34
C ASP A 63 -10.07 0.29 17.23
N SER A 64 -10.16 -0.15 15.98
CA SER A 64 -9.43 0.45 14.86
C SER A 64 -10.30 1.32 13.94
N GLY A 65 -11.60 1.46 14.23
CA GLY A 65 -12.56 2.18 13.39
C GLY A 65 -12.94 1.42 12.12
N THR A 66 -13.73 2.04 11.25
CA THR A 66 -14.18 1.43 9.98
C THR A 66 -13.19 1.58 8.84
N GLN A 67 -12.30 2.58 8.90
CA GLN A 67 -11.38 2.93 7.83
C GLN A 67 -10.45 1.80 7.38
N PRO A 68 -9.87 0.95 8.27
CA PRO A 68 -9.05 -0.17 7.85
C PRO A 68 -9.80 -1.17 6.96
N LEU A 69 -11.11 -1.29 7.14
CA LEU A 69 -11.94 -2.14 6.29
C LEU A 69 -12.20 -1.48 4.94
N TYR A 70 -12.48 -0.17 4.88
CA TYR A 70 -12.58 0.53 3.59
C TYR A 70 -11.29 0.50 2.79
N ASP A 71 -10.16 0.41 3.48
CA ASP A 71 -8.82 0.31 2.91
C ASP A 71 -8.30 -1.13 2.94
N TRP A 72 -9.20 -2.11 2.74
CA TRP A 72 -8.92 -3.54 2.80
C TRP A 72 -7.80 -4.01 1.87
N ASN A 73 -7.55 -3.25 0.80
CA ASN A 73 -6.60 -3.55 -0.26
C ASN A 73 -5.19 -2.98 0.00
N GLU A 74 -4.93 -2.38 1.16
CA GLU A 74 -3.70 -1.62 1.47
C GLU A 74 -3.02 -2.04 2.79
N VAL A 75 -3.09 -3.32 3.16
CA VAL A 75 -2.20 -3.83 4.22
C VAL A 75 -0.80 -3.97 3.62
N ASN A 76 -0.06 -2.86 3.56
CA ASN A 76 1.21 -2.73 2.84
C ASN A 76 2.34 -2.20 3.73
N ILE A 77 3.57 -2.26 3.22
CA ILE A 77 4.70 -1.43 3.65
C ILE A 77 5.38 -0.91 2.39
N ALA A 78 5.31 0.40 2.15
CA ALA A 78 5.84 1.05 0.95
C ALA A 78 7.35 0.84 0.75
N SER A 79 8.11 0.70 1.85
CA SER A 79 9.56 0.57 1.87
C SER A 79 10.06 -0.84 2.20
N ALA A 80 9.23 -1.88 1.98
CA ALA A 80 9.56 -3.24 2.43
C ALA A 80 10.87 -3.79 1.84
N ASN A 81 11.10 -3.57 0.55
CA ASN A 81 12.32 -3.89 -0.19
C ASN A 81 12.86 -5.32 0.06
N GLY A 82 11.97 -6.31 0.17
CA GLY A 82 12.31 -7.71 0.45
C GLY A 82 12.73 -7.99 1.91
N GLN A 83 12.61 -7.01 2.81
CA GLN A 83 13.08 -7.06 4.20
C GLN A 83 11.94 -7.32 5.20
N SER A 84 10.82 -7.91 4.79
CA SER A 84 9.62 -8.11 5.63
C SER A 84 9.93 -8.69 7.02
N ARG A 85 10.83 -9.68 7.11
CA ARG A 85 11.23 -10.32 8.39
C ARG A 85 12.02 -9.42 9.32
N GLN A 86 12.66 -8.39 8.80
CA GLN A 86 13.48 -7.45 9.58
C GLN A 86 12.64 -6.29 10.08
N ILE A 87 11.62 -5.89 9.33
CA ILE A 87 10.82 -4.69 9.60
C ILE A 87 9.46 -4.98 10.25
N ILE A 88 8.98 -6.22 10.19
CA ILE A 88 7.75 -6.66 10.84
C ILE A 88 8.14 -7.54 12.05
N PRO A 89 7.98 -7.07 13.28
CA PRO A 89 8.21 -7.87 14.47
C PRO A 89 7.18 -9.00 14.61
N ASP A 90 7.53 -10.02 15.39
CA ASP A 90 6.60 -11.06 15.83
C ASP A 90 5.36 -10.45 16.49
N GLY A 91 4.19 -11.04 16.23
CA GLY A 91 2.90 -10.53 16.68
C GLY A 91 2.32 -9.42 15.81
N HIS A 92 3.02 -8.95 14.77
CA HIS A 92 2.58 -7.85 13.91
C HIS A 92 2.47 -8.21 12.42
N LEU A 93 2.46 -9.51 12.11
CA LEU A 93 2.47 -10.01 10.74
C LEU A 93 1.19 -9.65 9.99
N CYS A 94 0.02 -9.79 10.62
CA CYS A 94 -1.26 -9.59 9.94
C CYS A 94 -1.60 -8.12 9.70
N SER A 95 -1.07 -7.21 10.52
CA SER A 95 -1.17 -5.76 10.32
C SER A 95 -0.05 -5.17 9.46
N ALA A 96 0.98 -5.96 9.14
CA ALA A 96 2.25 -5.47 8.61
C ALA A 96 2.91 -4.40 9.51
N ASN A 97 2.77 -4.54 10.83
CA ASN A 97 3.26 -3.59 11.83
C ASN A 97 2.71 -2.16 11.66
N ARG A 98 1.49 -2.03 11.12
CA ARG A 98 0.81 -0.74 10.97
C ARG A 98 -0.30 -0.59 12.00
N ASP A 99 -0.25 0.50 12.77
CA ASP A 99 -1.25 0.80 13.81
C ASP A 99 -2.69 0.86 13.27
N LYS A 100 -2.86 1.29 12.01
CA LYS A 100 -4.13 1.27 11.28
C LYS A 100 -4.77 -0.11 11.23
N TYR A 101 -3.95 -1.16 11.14
CA TYR A 101 -4.41 -2.54 10.97
C TYR A 101 -4.15 -3.43 12.19
N ARG A 102 -3.76 -2.86 13.34
CA ARG A 102 -3.33 -3.61 14.55
C ARG A 102 -4.32 -4.67 15.03
N ALA A 103 -5.63 -4.44 14.85
CA ALA A 103 -6.64 -5.41 15.24
C ALA A 103 -6.56 -6.73 14.45
N LEU A 104 -5.96 -6.73 13.26
CA LEU A 104 -5.74 -7.94 12.47
C LEU A 104 -4.76 -8.92 13.12
N ASP A 105 -3.93 -8.46 14.07
CA ASP A 105 -2.93 -9.26 14.77
C ASP A 105 -3.49 -10.06 15.95
N TRP A 106 -4.75 -9.84 16.35
CA TRP A 106 -5.30 -10.47 17.54
C TRP A 106 -5.28 -11.99 17.47
N ALA A 107 -4.69 -12.58 18.51
CA ALA A 107 -4.62 -14.02 18.74
C ALA A 107 -5.97 -14.55 19.25
N ARG A 108 -6.89 -14.76 18.31
CA ARG A 108 -8.26 -15.16 18.60
C ARG A 108 -8.64 -16.38 17.77
N THR A 109 -9.56 -17.16 18.31
CA THR A 109 -10.05 -18.39 17.67
C THR A 109 -11.42 -18.22 17.03
N ASP A 110 -12.07 -17.07 17.23
CA ASP A 110 -13.36 -16.71 16.64
C ASP A 110 -13.23 -15.92 15.32
N TRP A 111 -12.02 -15.77 14.77
CA TRP A 111 -11.85 -15.35 13.38
C TRP A 111 -12.59 -16.31 12.44
N PRO A 112 -13.38 -15.80 11.47
CA PRO A 112 -13.94 -16.63 10.40
C PRO A 112 -12.83 -17.41 9.69
N ALA A 113 -13.00 -18.72 9.50
CA ALA A 113 -11.99 -19.56 8.86
C ALA A 113 -12.57 -20.37 7.70
N SER A 114 -11.82 -20.47 6.62
CA SER A 114 -12.22 -21.28 5.47
C SER A 114 -11.85 -22.75 5.69
N SER A 115 -12.81 -23.66 5.54
CA SER A 115 -12.50 -25.09 5.56
C SER A 115 -11.60 -25.48 4.38
N VAL A 116 -10.55 -26.25 4.66
CA VAL A 116 -9.59 -26.73 3.67
C VAL A 116 -9.22 -28.18 3.94
N THR A 117 -8.69 -28.85 2.93
CA THR A 117 -8.02 -30.15 3.07
C THR A 117 -6.63 -30.04 2.47
N ALA A 118 -5.74 -30.93 2.89
CA ALA A 118 -4.44 -31.06 2.22
C ALA A 118 -4.60 -31.39 0.73
N GLY A 119 -3.63 -30.98 -0.08
CA GLY A 119 -3.63 -31.16 -1.53
C GLY A 119 -3.71 -29.84 -2.31
N ALA A 120 -3.99 -29.96 -3.61
CA ALA A 120 -4.05 -28.83 -4.52
C ALA A 120 -5.21 -27.88 -4.17
N LYS A 121 -4.93 -26.58 -4.13
CA LYS A 121 -5.92 -25.53 -3.92
C LYS A 121 -5.53 -24.29 -4.70
N THR A 122 -6.49 -23.66 -5.36
CA THR A 122 -6.31 -22.34 -5.96
C THR A 122 -6.67 -21.27 -4.94
N PHE A 123 -5.77 -20.31 -4.80
CA PHE A 123 -5.93 -19.11 -3.99
C PHE A 123 -6.30 -17.93 -4.92
N ASN A 124 -7.33 -17.17 -4.57
CA ASN A 124 -7.80 -16.03 -5.34
C ASN A 124 -7.43 -14.74 -4.62
N PHE A 125 -6.54 -13.97 -5.21
CA PHE A 125 -6.16 -12.65 -4.72
C PHE A 125 -6.88 -11.58 -5.55
N ARG A 126 -7.83 -10.86 -4.94
CA ARG A 126 -8.52 -9.74 -5.58
C ARG A 126 -7.55 -8.57 -5.65
N VAL A 127 -7.35 -8.03 -6.84
CA VAL A 127 -6.42 -6.94 -7.10
C VAL A 127 -7.14 -5.78 -7.79
N THR A 128 -7.09 -4.60 -7.17
CA THR A 128 -7.65 -3.37 -7.77
C THR A 128 -6.63 -2.67 -8.66
N ALA A 129 -5.34 -2.89 -8.43
CA ALA A 129 -4.24 -2.39 -9.24
C ALA A 129 -3.16 -3.46 -9.42
N PRO A 130 -3.06 -4.11 -10.60
CA PRO A 130 -2.11 -5.20 -10.85
C PRO A 130 -0.68 -4.71 -11.07
N HIS A 131 0.29 -5.38 -10.45
CA HIS A 131 1.72 -5.04 -10.51
C HIS A 131 2.63 -6.25 -10.69
N GLN A 132 3.82 -5.99 -11.23
CA GLN A 132 4.89 -6.98 -11.31
C GLN A 132 5.48 -7.26 -9.94
N GLY A 133 5.71 -8.54 -9.64
CA GLY A 133 6.23 -8.95 -8.34
C GLY A 133 6.21 -10.45 -8.13
N THR A 134 6.39 -10.86 -6.88
CA THR A 134 6.27 -12.25 -6.43
C THR A 134 5.37 -12.29 -5.22
N MET A 135 4.30 -13.08 -5.33
CA MET A 135 3.40 -13.41 -4.23
C MET A 135 3.77 -14.77 -3.67
N THR A 136 4.18 -14.78 -2.41
CA THR A 136 4.54 -16.00 -1.69
C THR A 136 3.51 -16.26 -0.61
N LEU A 137 3.02 -17.50 -0.56
CA LEU A 137 2.07 -17.96 0.44
C LEU A 137 2.77 -18.93 1.39
N TYR A 138 2.69 -18.65 2.68
CA TYR A 138 3.19 -19.50 3.75
C TYR A 138 2.01 -20.08 4.52
N LEU A 139 2.19 -21.30 5.02
CA LEU A 139 1.27 -21.89 6.00
C LEU A 139 1.97 -22.01 7.33
N THR A 140 1.21 -21.87 8.41
CA THR A 140 1.68 -22.19 9.75
C THR A 140 2.20 -23.63 9.86
N ASN A 141 3.22 -23.81 10.70
CA ASN A 141 3.79 -25.12 11.01
C ASN A 141 2.90 -25.90 11.99
N SER A 142 3.23 -27.17 12.25
CA SER A 142 2.42 -28.04 13.11
C SER A 142 2.38 -27.63 14.59
N GLY A 143 3.29 -26.75 15.03
CA GLY A 143 3.33 -26.23 16.40
C GLY A 143 2.52 -24.95 16.62
N TYR A 144 1.88 -24.41 15.58
CA TYR A 144 1.11 -23.19 15.66
C TYR A 144 -0.04 -23.28 16.67
N ASN A 145 -0.14 -22.26 17.52
CA ASN A 145 -1.21 -22.10 18.48
C ASN A 145 -2.01 -20.81 18.14
N PRO A 146 -3.27 -20.91 17.67
CA PRO A 146 -4.07 -19.75 17.27
C PRO A 146 -4.48 -18.83 18.43
N THR A 147 -4.21 -19.24 19.68
CA THR A 147 -4.43 -18.39 20.88
C THR A 147 -3.21 -17.54 21.24
N GLN A 148 -2.13 -17.63 20.46
CA GLN A 148 -0.92 -16.81 20.63
C GLN A 148 -0.70 -15.90 19.42
N PRO A 149 -0.10 -14.70 19.59
CA PRO A 149 0.24 -13.83 18.47
C PRO A 149 1.17 -14.55 17.48
N LEU A 150 0.87 -14.43 16.18
CA LEU A 150 1.61 -15.09 15.12
C LEU A 150 3.06 -14.60 15.07
N LYS A 151 4.02 -15.52 15.01
CA LYS A 151 5.45 -15.24 14.87
C LYS A 151 5.97 -15.69 13.52
N TRP A 152 7.09 -15.13 13.09
CA TRP A 152 7.80 -15.63 11.90
C TRP A 152 8.23 -17.10 12.06
N SER A 153 8.55 -17.52 13.29
CA SER A 153 8.89 -18.90 13.61
C SER A 153 7.70 -19.86 13.50
N ASP A 154 6.48 -19.35 13.48
CA ASP A 154 5.27 -20.17 13.37
C ASP A 154 4.96 -20.54 11.91
N LEU A 155 5.65 -19.94 10.94
CA LEU A 155 5.48 -20.20 9.51
C LEU A 155 6.51 -21.22 9.00
N ASP A 156 6.10 -22.07 8.06
CA ASP A 156 7.03 -22.91 7.29
C ASP A 156 7.70 -22.08 6.18
N LEU A 157 8.68 -21.25 6.59
CA LEU A 157 9.39 -20.34 5.69
C LEU A 157 10.27 -21.05 4.66
N ALA A 158 10.69 -22.28 4.96
CA ALA A 158 11.53 -23.07 4.05
C ALA A 158 10.70 -23.68 2.92
N ASN A 159 9.41 -23.97 3.16
CA ASN A 159 8.52 -24.62 2.21
C ASN A 159 7.23 -23.81 2.05
N PRO A 160 7.26 -22.65 1.35
CA PRO A 160 6.05 -21.92 1.02
C PRO A 160 5.09 -22.81 0.23
N ILE A 161 3.79 -22.71 0.51
CA ILE A 161 2.76 -23.48 -0.18
C ILE A 161 2.54 -23.02 -1.63
N ALA A 162 2.96 -21.78 -1.94
CA ALA A 162 3.03 -21.25 -3.30
C ALA A 162 4.05 -20.11 -3.42
N SER A 163 4.62 -19.96 -4.63
CA SER A 163 5.34 -18.78 -5.07
C SER A 163 4.89 -18.44 -6.49
N TYR A 164 4.25 -17.29 -6.67
CA TYR A 164 3.57 -16.89 -7.90
C TYR A 164 4.12 -15.57 -8.42
N ALA A 165 4.56 -15.55 -9.68
CA ALA A 165 4.98 -14.33 -10.35
C ALA A 165 3.77 -13.53 -10.80
N THR A 166 3.58 -12.32 -10.27
CA THR A 166 2.47 -11.43 -10.67
C THR A 166 2.87 -10.59 -11.87
N ALA A 167 1.90 -10.30 -12.75
CA ALA A 167 2.07 -9.45 -13.93
C ALA A 167 1.29 -8.13 -13.80
N ARG A 168 1.53 -7.14 -14.67
CA ARG A 168 0.73 -5.89 -14.75
C ARG A 168 -0.70 -6.08 -15.26
N THR A 169 -1.13 -7.32 -15.43
CA THR A 169 -2.47 -7.69 -15.88
C THR A 169 -3.00 -8.78 -14.95
N SER A 170 -4.30 -8.73 -14.68
CA SER A 170 -5.02 -9.72 -13.88
C SER A 170 -6.16 -10.34 -14.68
N ASP A 171 -6.58 -11.53 -14.31
CA ASP A 171 -7.76 -12.18 -14.89
C ASP A 171 -9.02 -11.73 -14.14
N ASN A 172 -9.84 -10.90 -14.78
CA ASN A 172 -11.06 -10.33 -14.20
C ASN A 172 -10.87 -9.73 -12.78
N GLY A 173 -9.75 -9.03 -12.56
CA GLY A 173 -9.42 -8.43 -11.26
C GLY A 173 -8.84 -9.40 -10.24
N TYR A 174 -8.38 -10.58 -10.65
CA TYR A 174 -7.76 -11.58 -9.78
C TYR A 174 -6.39 -12.07 -10.28
N TYR A 175 -5.53 -12.41 -9.32
CA TYR A 175 -4.48 -13.39 -9.51
C TYR A 175 -4.94 -14.75 -8.95
N ASN A 176 -4.81 -15.79 -9.77
CA ASN A 176 -5.16 -17.16 -9.41
C ASN A 176 -3.88 -17.94 -9.10
N VAL A 177 -3.62 -18.15 -7.81
CA VAL A 177 -2.37 -18.73 -7.29
C VAL A 177 -2.59 -20.20 -6.95
N ASN A 178 -2.02 -21.10 -7.73
CA ASN A 178 -2.07 -22.53 -7.42
C ASN A 178 -1.09 -22.87 -6.30
N ALA A 179 -1.60 -23.50 -5.24
CA ALA A 179 -0.84 -23.89 -4.07
C ALA A 179 -1.06 -25.37 -3.75
N THR A 180 -0.11 -25.96 -3.01
CA THR A 180 -0.23 -27.30 -2.45
C THR A 180 -0.22 -27.21 -0.94
N LEU A 181 -1.35 -27.53 -0.31
CA LEU A 181 -1.47 -27.55 1.14
C LEU A 181 -0.87 -28.85 1.70
N PRO A 182 0.10 -28.79 2.63
CA PRO A 182 0.59 -29.98 3.31
C PRO A 182 -0.46 -30.52 4.28
N GLN A 183 -0.23 -31.72 4.80
CA GLN A 183 -1.06 -32.26 5.88
C GLN A 183 -0.92 -31.40 7.15
N ARG A 184 -2.07 -31.00 7.69
CA ARG A 184 -2.27 -30.28 8.95
C ARG A 184 -3.60 -30.72 9.56
N THR A 185 -3.83 -30.34 10.81
CA THR A 185 -5.12 -30.50 11.49
C THR A 185 -5.49 -29.19 12.20
N GLY A 186 -6.78 -29.04 12.46
CA GLY A 186 -7.37 -27.90 13.15
C GLY A 186 -7.14 -26.57 12.45
N ARG A 187 -7.24 -25.50 13.25
CA ARG A 187 -7.06 -24.13 12.80
C ARG A 187 -5.60 -23.83 12.47
N GLN A 188 -5.40 -23.32 11.27
CA GLN A 188 -4.11 -22.87 10.74
C GLN A 188 -4.28 -21.48 10.15
N LEU A 189 -3.18 -20.83 9.81
CA LEU A 189 -3.19 -19.51 9.18
C LEU A 189 -2.32 -19.54 7.93
N VAL A 190 -2.88 -19.03 6.82
CA VAL A 190 -2.12 -18.74 5.61
C VAL A 190 -1.68 -17.28 5.66
N TYR A 191 -0.37 -17.06 5.52
CA TYR A 191 0.23 -15.74 5.46
C TYR A 191 0.73 -15.45 4.05
N MET A 192 0.27 -14.34 3.49
CA MET A 192 0.63 -13.89 2.14
C MET A 192 1.61 -12.72 2.24
N VAL A 193 2.67 -12.79 1.41
CA VAL A 193 3.57 -11.66 1.15
C VAL A 193 3.61 -11.44 -0.36
N TRP A 194 3.21 -10.26 -0.82
CA TRP A 194 3.35 -9.84 -2.22
C TRP A 194 4.40 -8.74 -2.31
N GLN A 195 5.63 -9.11 -2.63
CA GLN A 195 6.72 -8.17 -2.88
C GLN A 195 6.66 -7.71 -4.34
N ARG A 196 6.52 -6.41 -4.58
CA ARG A 196 6.63 -5.84 -5.92
C ARG A 196 8.07 -5.91 -6.40
N SER A 197 8.25 -6.08 -7.71
CA SER A 197 9.56 -5.98 -8.37
C SER A 197 9.75 -4.66 -9.11
N ASP A 198 8.68 -3.86 -9.23
CA ASP A 198 8.68 -2.53 -9.85
C ASP A 198 8.65 -1.37 -8.82
N SER A 199 8.73 -1.70 -7.53
CA SER A 199 8.74 -0.79 -6.38
C SER A 199 9.26 -1.54 -5.14
N PRO A 200 9.82 -0.86 -4.13
CA PRO A 200 10.14 -1.48 -2.84
C PRO A 200 8.91 -2.01 -2.09
N GLU A 201 7.71 -1.54 -2.41
CA GLU A 201 6.50 -1.84 -1.66
C GLU A 201 6.12 -3.33 -1.65
N ALA A 202 5.61 -3.79 -0.50
CA ALA A 202 5.03 -5.13 -0.35
C ALA A 202 3.68 -5.09 0.35
N PHE A 203 2.84 -6.11 0.09
CA PHE A 203 1.52 -6.31 0.69
C PHE A 203 1.48 -7.58 1.50
N TYR A 204 0.63 -7.59 2.51
CA TYR A 204 0.56 -8.63 3.52
C TYR A 204 -0.89 -9.02 3.78
N GLY A 205 -1.12 -10.24 4.25
CA GLY A 205 -2.47 -10.67 4.60
C GLY A 205 -2.49 -12.02 5.28
N CYS A 206 -3.41 -12.16 6.24
CA CYS A 206 -3.67 -13.39 6.97
C CYS A 206 -5.06 -13.93 6.60
N SER A 207 -5.12 -15.20 6.21
CA SER A 207 -6.38 -15.95 6.03
C SER A 207 -6.41 -17.12 7.01
N ASP A 208 -7.39 -17.14 7.89
CA ASP A 208 -7.62 -18.28 8.78
C ASP A 208 -8.24 -19.44 7.99
N VAL A 209 -7.71 -20.64 8.20
CA VAL A 209 -8.19 -21.87 7.56
C VAL A 209 -8.35 -22.98 8.60
N ASP A 210 -9.26 -23.92 8.34
CA ASP A 210 -9.49 -25.06 9.22
C ASP A 210 -9.35 -26.37 8.43
N PHE A 211 -8.39 -27.19 8.84
CA PHE A 211 -8.11 -28.51 8.26
C PHE A 211 -8.98 -29.63 8.88
N GLY A 212 -9.80 -29.31 9.90
CA GLY A 212 -10.59 -30.30 10.63
C GLY A 212 -9.73 -31.26 11.46
N GLY A 213 -10.33 -32.35 11.94
CA GLY A 213 -9.58 -33.43 12.61
C GLY A 213 -9.07 -33.15 14.03
N GLY A 214 -9.53 -32.07 14.69
CA GLY A 214 -9.30 -31.87 16.13
C GLY A 214 -10.11 -32.88 16.96
N SER A 215 -9.48 -33.54 17.93
CA SER A 215 -10.16 -34.47 18.84
C SER A 215 -11.23 -33.75 19.67
N SER A 216 -12.43 -34.34 19.71
CA SER A 216 -13.64 -33.95 20.46
C SER A 216 -14.57 -32.93 19.79
N ALA A 217 -15.75 -33.41 19.38
CA ALA A 217 -16.91 -32.60 19.00
C ALA A 217 -17.35 -31.59 20.09
N ALA A 218 -16.93 -31.80 21.35
CA ALA A 218 -17.15 -30.85 22.46
C ALA A 218 -16.22 -29.62 22.43
N ALA A 219 -15.03 -29.71 21.83
CA ALA A 219 -14.15 -28.57 21.59
C ALA A 219 -14.57 -27.81 20.31
N ALA A 220 -15.11 -28.51 19.32
CA ALA A 220 -15.65 -27.91 18.10
C ALA A 220 -16.81 -26.92 18.37
N GLY A 221 -17.53 -27.04 19.49
CA GLY A 221 -18.62 -26.12 19.87
C GLY A 221 -18.17 -24.69 20.20
N ALA A 222 -16.91 -24.50 20.60
CA ALA A 222 -16.33 -23.16 20.85
C ALA A 222 -15.53 -22.61 19.65
N PHE A 223 -15.31 -23.44 18.62
CA PHE A 223 -14.44 -23.13 17.48
C PHE A 223 -15.10 -23.38 16.12
N ALA A 224 -16.43 -23.54 16.06
CA ALA A 224 -17.14 -23.72 14.82
C ALA A 224 -16.85 -22.52 13.89
N ALA A 225 -15.95 -22.73 12.94
CA ALA A 225 -15.53 -21.72 11.99
C ALA A 225 -16.76 -21.28 11.20
N THR A 226 -17.17 -20.03 11.38
CA THR A 226 -18.08 -19.44 10.41
C THR A 226 -17.29 -19.27 9.13
N THR A 227 -17.77 -19.87 8.04
CA THR A 227 -17.14 -19.73 6.72
C THR A 227 -17.13 -18.24 6.34
N PRO A 228 -15.95 -17.61 6.14
CA PRO A 228 -15.89 -16.22 5.73
C PRO A 228 -16.45 -16.06 4.33
N SER A 229 -17.14 -14.94 4.10
CA SER A 229 -17.49 -14.50 2.74
C SER A 229 -16.44 -13.53 2.25
N ALA A 230 -16.10 -13.59 0.96
CA ALA A 230 -15.36 -12.52 0.31
C ALA A 230 -16.29 -11.32 0.03
N PRO A 231 -15.77 -10.09 -0.03
CA PRO A 231 -16.53 -8.94 -0.51
C PRO A 231 -17.08 -9.17 -1.92
N THR A 232 -18.34 -8.81 -2.13
CA THR A 232 -18.95 -8.77 -3.46
C THR A 232 -18.55 -7.50 -4.20
N GLU A 233 -18.57 -7.50 -5.54
CA GLU A 233 -18.28 -6.28 -6.32
C GLU A 233 -19.24 -5.13 -5.97
N ALA A 234 -20.53 -5.41 -5.72
CA ALA A 234 -21.48 -4.39 -5.26
C ALA A 234 -21.08 -3.75 -3.91
N GLN A 235 -20.51 -4.52 -2.98
CA GLN A 235 -19.97 -3.98 -1.73
C GLN A 235 -18.69 -3.17 -1.96
N LEU A 236 -17.82 -3.61 -2.88
CA LEU A 236 -16.63 -2.87 -3.25
C LEU A 236 -17.00 -1.51 -3.87
N ASP A 237 -17.93 -1.50 -4.82
CA ASP A 237 -18.43 -0.28 -5.47
C ASP A 237 -19.06 0.69 -4.45
N ALA A 238 -19.88 0.18 -3.54
CA ALA A 238 -20.52 1.00 -2.50
C ALA A 238 -19.52 1.61 -1.50
N GLY A 239 -18.40 0.93 -1.23
CA GLY A 239 -17.38 1.41 -0.29
C GLY A 239 -16.25 2.19 -0.96
N ALA A 240 -16.13 2.19 -2.29
CA ALA A 240 -15.03 2.82 -3.02
C ALA A 240 -14.85 4.30 -2.64
N GLY A 241 -15.95 5.05 -2.52
CA GLY A 241 -15.92 6.47 -2.13
C GLY A 241 -15.54 6.75 -0.67
N ARG A 242 -15.40 5.71 0.17
CA ARG A 242 -14.98 5.81 1.57
C ARG A 242 -13.54 5.37 1.79
N SER A 243 -12.89 4.80 0.77
CA SER A 243 -11.48 4.44 0.87
C SER A 243 -10.61 5.69 0.85
N THR A 244 -9.60 5.73 1.73
CA THR A 244 -8.57 6.77 1.73
C THR A 244 -7.36 6.38 0.90
N VAL A 245 -7.37 5.18 0.33
CA VAL A 245 -6.32 4.62 -0.51
C VAL A 245 -6.27 5.38 -1.83
N ALA A 246 -5.22 6.17 -2.03
CA ALA A 246 -4.97 6.78 -3.32
C ALA A 246 -4.30 5.75 -4.25
N HIS A 247 -4.93 5.42 -5.38
CA HIS A 247 -4.32 4.57 -6.43
C HIS A 247 -3.08 5.21 -7.10
N HIS A 248 -2.74 6.43 -6.71
CA HIS A 248 -1.58 7.20 -7.16
C HIS A 248 -0.56 7.50 -6.06
N GLY A 249 -0.78 7.01 -4.83
CA GLY A 249 0.12 7.22 -3.68
C GLY A 249 0.53 5.89 -3.06
N HIS A 250 1.73 5.86 -2.47
CA HIS A 250 2.09 4.80 -1.54
C HIS A 250 1.27 5.05 -0.28
N GLY A 251 0.26 4.23 -0.03
CA GLY A 251 -0.43 4.18 1.25
C GLY A 251 0.55 4.34 2.40
N GLY A 252 0.28 5.30 3.28
CA GLY A 252 1.13 5.64 4.41
C GLY A 252 0.27 6.25 5.51
N ASP A 253 0.72 6.10 6.76
CA ASP A 253 -0.04 6.59 7.90
C ASP A 253 -0.29 8.10 7.78
N VAL A 254 -1.45 8.57 8.24
CA VAL A 254 -2.01 9.93 8.07
C VAL A 254 -1.03 11.09 8.36
N THR A 255 0.08 10.84 9.03
CA THR A 255 1.14 11.81 9.28
C THR A 255 1.88 12.29 8.03
N THR A 256 1.96 11.51 6.95
CA THR A 256 2.66 11.93 5.71
C THR A 256 1.76 12.65 4.72
N ALA A 257 0.45 12.37 4.71
CA ALA A 257 -0.51 13.03 3.82
C ALA A 257 -0.70 14.52 4.13
N ALA A 258 -0.62 14.91 5.41
CA ALA A 258 -0.74 16.31 5.84
C ALA A 258 0.41 17.21 5.34
N ALA A 259 1.61 16.65 5.11
CA ALA A 259 2.75 17.40 4.61
C ALA A 259 2.62 17.76 3.11
N ALA A 260 1.89 16.96 2.33
CA ALA A 260 1.65 17.20 0.91
C ALA A 260 0.52 18.22 0.66
N ALA A 261 -0.46 18.31 1.56
CA ALA A 261 -1.58 19.25 1.45
C ALA A 261 -1.24 20.69 1.84
N GLY A 262 -0.06 20.94 2.45
CA GLY A 262 0.39 22.28 2.85
C GLY A 262 1.03 23.10 1.73
N ALA A 263 1.29 22.52 0.56
CA ALA A 263 1.96 23.18 -0.55
C ALA A 263 1.02 23.37 -1.75
N GLY A 264 0.23 24.46 -1.70
CA GLY A 264 -0.19 25.15 -2.93
C GLY A 264 -1.68 25.14 -3.25
N ALA A 265 -2.40 26.16 -2.76
CA ALA A 265 -3.44 26.84 -3.52
C ALA A 265 -3.63 28.26 -2.93
N VAL A 266 -2.81 29.22 -3.38
CA VAL A 266 -3.15 30.63 -3.22
C VAL A 266 -4.23 30.96 -4.24
N ALA A 267 -5.47 31.05 -3.78
CA ALA A 267 -6.60 31.48 -4.61
C ALA A 267 -6.47 32.98 -4.93
N LEU A 268 -6.36 33.32 -6.21
CA LEU A 268 -6.48 34.70 -6.69
C LEU A 268 -7.97 35.01 -6.90
N SER A 269 -8.55 35.79 -5.98
CA SER A 269 -9.88 36.38 -6.16
C SER A 269 -9.78 37.58 -7.10
N ALA A 270 -10.47 37.53 -8.25
CA ALA A 270 -10.69 38.70 -9.10
C ALA A 270 -11.92 39.48 -8.59
N PRO A 271 -11.89 40.81 -8.49
CA PRO A 271 -13.08 41.59 -8.18
C PRO A 271 -13.84 41.97 -9.47
N ASP A 272 -15.17 42.01 -9.32
CA ASP A 272 -16.13 42.44 -10.33
C ASP A 272 -15.93 43.90 -10.76
N GLY A 273 -16.34 44.19 -12.00
CA GLY A 273 -16.04 45.42 -12.72
C GLY A 273 -16.65 46.71 -12.17
N GLY A 274 -15.90 47.80 -12.35
CA GLY A 274 -16.35 49.17 -12.18
C GLY A 274 -15.20 50.16 -12.41
N ASN A 275 -15.34 51.03 -13.42
CA ASN A 275 -14.39 52.08 -13.80
C ASN A 275 -13.99 53.01 -12.63
N ALA A 276 -12.69 53.32 -12.48
CA ALA A 276 -12.13 54.67 -12.37
C ALA A 276 -10.60 54.66 -12.08
N LEU A 277 -9.93 55.70 -12.56
CA LEU A 277 -8.49 55.96 -12.58
C LEU A 277 -7.77 56.04 -11.21
N LEU A 278 -6.44 55.86 -11.31
CA LEU A 278 -5.31 56.35 -10.47
C LEU A 278 -4.75 55.42 -9.38
N GLY A 279 -3.46 55.11 -9.51
CA GLY A 279 -2.60 54.67 -8.41
C GLY A 279 -1.38 53.85 -8.83
N VAL A 280 -0.26 54.51 -9.11
CA VAL A 280 1.06 53.89 -9.30
C VAL A 280 1.67 53.57 -7.93
N ALA A 281 2.14 52.32 -7.74
CA ALA A 281 3.20 51.82 -6.84
C ALA A 281 2.85 50.37 -6.48
N GLY A 282 3.69 49.34 -6.53
CA GLY A 282 5.13 49.19 -6.67
C GLY A 282 5.47 47.84 -6.02
N ALA A 283 6.31 47.01 -6.64
CA ALA A 283 7.13 46.01 -5.95
C ALA A 283 8.04 45.32 -6.98
N ALA A 284 9.30 45.69 -6.96
CA ALA A 284 10.38 44.92 -7.55
C ALA A 284 10.61 43.66 -6.71
N LEU A 285 10.77 42.50 -7.34
CA LEU A 285 11.38 41.33 -6.71
C LEU A 285 12.51 40.81 -7.60
N VAL A 286 13.70 40.85 -7.00
CA VAL A 286 15.00 40.46 -7.52
C VAL A 286 15.04 38.94 -7.70
N SER A 287 15.38 38.48 -8.89
CA SER A 287 15.72 37.08 -9.16
C SER A 287 17.25 36.97 -9.21
N ALA A 288 17.87 36.40 -8.17
CA ALA A 288 19.26 35.99 -8.20
C ALA A 288 19.32 34.46 -8.39
N VAL A 289 19.73 34.05 -9.58
CA VAL A 289 20.01 32.66 -9.95
C VAL A 289 21.45 32.36 -9.54
N ALA A 290 21.65 31.41 -8.62
CA ALA A 290 22.98 30.94 -8.24
C ALA A 290 23.30 29.63 -8.98
N SER A 291 24.14 29.74 -10.01
CA SER A 291 24.85 28.60 -10.62
C SER A 291 26.30 29.00 -10.77
N GLY A 292 27.25 28.27 -10.16
CA GLY A 292 28.66 28.57 -10.37
C GLY A 292 29.66 27.95 -9.41
N VAL A 293 29.93 26.66 -9.59
CA VAL A 293 31.28 26.07 -9.70
C VAL A 293 32.29 26.39 -8.58
N PHE A 294 32.56 25.36 -7.76
CA PHE A 294 33.77 25.26 -6.93
C PHE A 294 35.03 25.26 -7.80
N LEU A 295 35.91 26.25 -7.62
CA LEU A 295 37.29 26.20 -8.08
C LEU A 295 38.28 26.47 -6.94
N ALA A 296 39.17 25.49 -6.77
CA ALA A 296 40.58 25.61 -6.40
C ALA A 296 40.95 26.37 -5.10
N ARG A 297 41.09 25.58 -4.04
CA ARG A 297 42.06 25.83 -2.97
C ARG A 297 43.49 25.77 -3.53
N ARG A 298 44.36 26.58 -2.92
CA ARG A 298 45.82 26.41 -2.76
C ARG A 298 46.67 27.32 -3.64
N MET A 299 47.13 28.44 -3.06
CA MET A 299 48.52 28.90 -3.14
C MET A 299 48.76 30.05 -2.14
N ARG A 300 49.48 29.77 -1.06
CA ARG A 300 50.38 30.71 -0.37
C ARG A 300 51.67 29.95 -0.07
N GLY A 301 52.64 30.05 -0.98
CA GLY A 301 54.06 30.08 -0.59
C GLY A 301 54.41 31.56 -0.34
N ALA A 302 55.52 31.94 0.27
CA ALA A 302 56.62 31.25 0.91
C ALA A 302 57.35 32.36 1.68
N ALA A 303 57.92 32.06 2.84
CA ALA A 303 58.96 32.88 3.44
C ALA A 303 60.05 31.92 3.93
N VAL A 304 61.17 31.95 3.23
CA VAL A 304 62.47 31.35 3.59
C VAL A 304 63.44 32.52 3.74
N THR A 305 64.23 32.49 4.80
CA THR A 305 65.62 32.99 4.97
C THR A 305 65.86 33.05 6.49
N ALA A 306 67.00 32.70 7.07
CA ALA A 306 68.19 31.96 6.69
C ALA A 306 68.76 31.41 8.02
#